data_AF-A0A327J9B1-F1
#
_entry.id   AF-A0A327J9B1-F1
#
_cell.length_a   1.000
_cell.length_b   1.000
_cell.length_c   1.000
_cell.angle_alpha   90.00
_cell.angle_beta   90.00
_cell.angle_gamma   90.00
#
_symmetry.space_group_name_H-M   'P 1'
#
loop_
_entity.id
_entity.type
_entity.pdbx_description
1 polymer ?
#
loop_
_entity_poly.entity_id
_entity_poly.type
_entity_poly.pdbx_seq_one_letter_code
_entity_poly.pdbx_strand_id
1 'polypeptide(L)'
;MDSKKIIPWLIGIIFVVMVVIVGALTNYKQETLVCSKAEDICKIEKINLINMKSTKKLVKYSEVADVSYLRQKVKGNRYAKGYTEYLLTFTKKDNNKVVIFSESYFEKEDLVKTIHIIQEKMTNSHEDFEFQRNEL
;
A
#
# COMPACT_ATOMS: atom_id res chain seq x y z
N MET A 1 -37.80 23.10 -21.55
CA MET A 1 -36.44 23.38 -21.05
C MET A 1 -35.50 23.30 -22.25
N ASP A 2 -34.79 24.38 -22.59
CA ASP A 2 -34.02 24.51 -23.84
C ASP A 2 -32.94 23.42 -23.94
N SER A 3 -32.95 22.65 -25.04
CA SER A 3 -32.01 21.53 -25.26
C SER A 3 -30.54 21.98 -25.16
N LYS A 4 -30.26 23.25 -25.50
CA LYS A 4 -28.94 23.89 -25.39
C LYS A 4 -28.44 24.05 -23.94
N LYS A 5 -29.33 24.06 -22.94
CA LYS A 5 -28.99 24.15 -21.51
C LYS A 5 -28.97 22.77 -20.81
N ILE A 6 -29.60 21.75 -21.41
CA ILE A 6 -29.67 20.39 -20.87
C ILE A 6 -28.34 19.64 -21.07
N ILE A 7 -27.71 19.81 -22.23
CA ILE A 7 -26.43 19.17 -22.58
C ILE A 7 -25.30 19.53 -21.58
N PRO A 8 -25.02 20.81 -21.26
CA PRO A 8 -23.97 21.14 -20.29
C PRO A 8 -24.28 20.65 -18.86
N TRP A 9 -25.56 20.58 -18.48
CA TRP A 9 -25.98 20.01 -17.19
C TRP A 9 -25.71 18.50 -17.10
N LEU A 10 -26.06 17.75 -18.16
CA LEU A 10 -25.78 16.31 -18.26
C LEU A 10 -24.28 16.02 -18.21
N ILE A 11 -23.46 16.81 -18.92
CA ILE A 11 -21.99 16.70 -18.88
C ILE A 11 -21.47 16.94 -17.46
N GLY A 12 -21.99 17.96 -16.77
CA GLY A 12 -21.62 18.24 -15.37
C GLY A 12 -21.92 17.07 -14.43
N ILE A 13 -23.11 16.46 -14.54
CA ILE A 13 -23.50 15.29 -13.73
C ILE A 13 -22.59 14.10 -14.03
N ILE A 14 -22.32 13.81 -15.30
CA ILE A 14 -21.44 12.71 -15.72
C ILE A 14 -20.03 12.91 -15.14
N PHE A 15 -19.51 14.14 -15.16
CA PHE A 15 -18.20 14.44 -14.62
C PHE A 15 -18.12 14.20 -13.11
N VAL A 16 -19.12 14.64 -12.35
CA VAL A 16 -19.19 14.39 -10.89
C VAL A 16 -19.24 12.89 -10.60
N VAL A 17 -20.07 12.13 -11.32
CA VAL A 17 -20.17 10.68 -11.16
C VAL A 17 -18.84 9.99 -11.47
N MET A 18 -18.14 10.39 -12.54
CA MET A 18 -16.81 9.86 -12.88
C MET A 18 -15.79 10.11 -11.76
N VAL A 19 -15.76 11.31 -11.18
CA VAL A 19 -14.83 11.63 -10.07
C VAL A 19 -15.10 10.75 -8.84
N VAL A 20 -16.36 10.54 -8.48
CA VAL A 20 -16.75 9.66 -7.36
C VAL A 20 -16.34 8.21 -7.62
N ILE A 21 -16.58 7.71 -8.83
CA ILE A 21 -16.19 6.34 -9.22
C ILE A 21 -14.68 6.17 -9.17
N VAL A 22 -13.91 7.11 -9.75
CA VAL A 22 -12.45 7.08 -9.72
C VAL A 22 -11.97 7.08 -8.26
N GLY A 23 -12.52 7.95 -7.42
CA GLY A 23 -12.21 7.97 -5.99
C GLY A 23 -12.47 6.62 -5.30
N ALA A 24 -13.61 5.98 -5.56
CA ALA A 24 -13.93 4.68 -4.99
C ALA A 24 -12.98 3.56 -5.49
N LEU A 25 -12.48 3.68 -6.72
CA LEU A 25 -11.54 2.73 -7.33
C LEU A 25 -10.11 2.92 -6.84
N THR A 26 -9.69 4.16 -6.57
CA THR A 26 -8.32 4.50 -6.15
C THR A 26 -8.09 4.38 -4.65
N ASN A 27 -9.14 4.45 -3.84
CA ASN A 27 -9.04 4.25 -2.39
C ASN A 27 -9.07 2.75 -2.04
N TYR A 28 -8.14 2.34 -1.17
CA TYR A 28 -7.99 0.96 -0.76
C TYR A 28 -8.65 0.72 0.59
N LYS A 29 -9.48 -0.33 0.67
CA LYS A 29 -10.09 -0.84 1.90
C LYS A 29 -9.11 -1.72 2.69
N GLN A 30 -8.28 -2.46 1.96
CA GLN A 30 -7.36 -3.43 2.53
C GLN A 30 -6.12 -3.58 1.63
N GLU A 31 -4.95 -3.64 2.26
CA GLU A 31 -3.68 -4.00 1.63
C GLU A 31 -3.05 -5.16 2.41
N THR A 32 -2.73 -6.24 1.71
CA THR A 32 -2.15 -7.46 2.29
C THR A 32 -0.83 -7.77 1.60
N LEU A 33 0.23 -7.96 2.38
CA LEU A 33 1.48 -8.53 1.92
C LEU A 33 1.32 -10.05 1.87
N VAL A 34 1.56 -10.62 0.69
CA VAL A 34 1.54 -12.06 0.47
C VAL A 34 2.91 -12.47 -0.07
N CYS A 35 3.56 -13.39 0.63
CA CYS A 35 4.86 -13.92 0.25
C CYS A 35 4.78 -15.44 0.16
N SER A 36 5.11 -15.98 -1.02
CA SER A 36 5.21 -17.41 -1.28
C SER A 36 6.66 -17.82 -1.46
N LYS A 37 7.09 -18.78 -0.64
CA LYS A 37 8.41 -19.39 -0.75
C LYS A 37 8.45 -20.41 -1.91
N ALA A 38 7.35 -21.12 -2.14
CA ALA A 38 7.23 -22.10 -3.21
C ALA A 38 7.23 -21.44 -4.60
N GLU A 39 6.51 -20.33 -4.75
CA GLU A 39 6.46 -19.56 -6.00
C GLU A 39 7.58 -18.51 -6.12
N ASP A 40 8.45 -18.41 -5.11
CA ASP A 40 9.55 -17.46 -5.01
C ASP A 40 9.11 -15.99 -5.27
N ILE A 41 8.03 -15.55 -4.62
CA ILE A 41 7.42 -14.24 -4.90
C ILE A 41 6.82 -13.58 -3.66
N CYS A 42 7.05 -12.27 -3.52
CA CYS A 42 6.33 -11.39 -2.62
C CYS A 42 5.54 -10.35 -3.43
N LYS A 43 4.27 -10.18 -3.09
CA LYS A 43 3.31 -9.30 -3.75
C LYS A 43 2.44 -8.58 -2.72
N ILE A 44 1.87 -7.45 -3.13
CA ILE A 44 0.82 -6.75 -2.39
C ILE A 44 -0.50 -7.01 -3.10
N GLU A 45 -1.46 -7.56 -2.36
CA GLU A 45 -2.85 -7.65 -2.77
C GLU A 45 -3.62 -6.47 -2.20
N LYS A 46 -4.35 -5.76 -3.06
CA LYS A 46 -5.16 -4.60 -2.67
C LYS A 46 -6.61 -4.84 -3.01
N ILE A 47 -7.48 -4.48 -2.09
CA ILE A 47 -8.93 -4.50 -2.28
C ILE A 47 -9.41 -3.05 -2.17
N ASN A 48 -10.08 -2.54 -3.19
CA ASN A 48 -10.67 -1.19 -3.15
C ASN A 48 -12.05 -1.18 -2.47
N LEU A 49 -12.67 0.00 -2.36
CA LEU A 49 -13.96 0.17 -1.67
C LEU A 49 -15.13 -0.58 -2.32
N ILE A 50 -15.00 -0.99 -3.59
CA ILE A 50 -16.00 -1.79 -4.31
C ILE A 50 -15.65 -3.28 -4.37
N ASN A 51 -14.73 -3.74 -3.53
CA ASN A 51 -14.26 -5.13 -3.44
C ASN A 51 -13.54 -5.67 -4.69
N MET A 52 -12.99 -4.79 -5.54
CA MET A 52 -12.16 -5.20 -6.67
C MET A 52 -10.73 -5.48 -6.19
N LYS A 53 -10.23 -6.68 -6.50
CA LYS A 53 -8.87 -7.10 -6.17
C LYS A 53 -7.88 -6.65 -7.24
N SER A 54 -6.70 -6.20 -6.80
CA SER A 54 -5.54 -5.94 -7.65
C SER A 54 -4.27 -6.45 -6.98
N THR A 55 -3.28 -6.85 -7.78
CA THR A 55 -2.03 -7.41 -7.30
C THR A 55 -0.85 -6.62 -7.85
N LYS A 56 0.12 -6.33 -6.98
CA LYS A 56 1.40 -5.70 -7.35
C LYS A 56 2.54 -6.60 -6.92
N LYS A 57 3.30 -7.13 -7.88
CA LYS A 57 4.54 -7.86 -7.60
C LYS A 57 5.57 -6.90 -7.01
N LEU A 58 6.23 -7.30 -5.93
CA LEU A 58 7.26 -6.48 -5.27
C LEU A 58 8.67 -7.01 -5.59
N VAL A 59 8.95 -8.24 -5.19
CA VAL A 59 10.29 -8.83 -5.21
C VAL A 59 10.18 -10.35 -5.16
N LYS A 60 11.21 -11.08 -5.58
CA LYS A 60 11.31 -12.52 -5.32
C LYS A 60 11.57 -12.79 -3.85
N TYR A 61 10.99 -13.85 -3.30
CA TYR A 61 11.19 -14.21 -1.90
C TYR A 61 12.68 -14.47 -1.60
N SER A 62 13.35 -15.19 -2.49
CA SER A 62 14.77 -15.56 -2.42
C SER A 62 15.73 -14.37 -2.54
N GLU A 63 15.27 -13.23 -3.06
CA GLU A 63 16.04 -11.99 -3.12
C GLU A 63 15.98 -11.19 -1.82
N VAL A 64 15.02 -11.47 -0.94
CA VAL A 64 14.88 -10.76 0.35
C VAL A 64 15.96 -11.25 1.30
N ALA A 65 16.74 -10.31 1.84
CA ALA A 65 17.70 -10.57 2.89
C ALA A 65 17.13 -10.24 4.27
N ASP A 66 16.37 -9.14 4.37
CA ASP A 66 15.83 -8.65 5.63
C ASP A 66 14.58 -7.76 5.43
N VAL A 67 13.85 -7.50 6.50
CA VAL A 67 12.78 -6.49 6.59
C VAL A 67 13.29 -5.33 7.42
N SER A 68 13.21 -4.12 6.90
CA SER A 68 13.67 -2.90 7.58
C SER A 68 12.70 -1.75 7.36
N TYR A 69 13.02 -0.58 7.91
CA TYR A 69 12.27 0.64 7.63
C TYR A 69 13.16 1.77 7.12
N LEU A 70 12.53 2.70 6.40
CA LEU A 70 13.08 3.99 6.06
C LEU A 70 12.24 5.08 6.71
N ARG A 71 12.92 6.08 7.29
CA ARG A 71 12.27 7.29 7.76
C ARG A 71 12.32 8.33 6.65
N GLN A 72 11.15 8.81 6.22
CA GLN A 72 11.01 9.86 5.22
C GLN A 72 10.41 11.11 5.86
N LYS A 73 11.02 12.28 5.62
CA LYS A 73 10.46 13.56 6.07
C LYS A 73 9.67 14.18 4.92
N VAL A 74 8.35 14.22 5.05
CA VAL A 74 7.49 14.86 4.06
C VAL A 74 7.44 16.36 4.35
N LYS A 75 7.88 17.16 3.37
CA LYS A 75 7.91 18.62 3.50
C LYS A 75 6.48 19.16 3.47
N GLY A 76 6.15 19.98 4.47
CA GLY A 76 4.89 20.70 4.51
C GLY A 76 4.79 21.76 3.41
N ASN A 77 3.59 22.28 3.23
CA ASN A 77 3.31 23.39 2.31
C ASN A 77 2.72 24.58 3.09
N ARG A 78 2.28 25.64 2.39
CA ARG A 78 1.69 26.84 3.02
C ARG A 78 0.41 26.57 3.83
N TYR A 79 -0.22 25.42 3.65
CA TYR A 79 -1.49 25.04 4.27
C TYR A 79 -1.39 23.87 5.26
N ALA A 80 -0.25 23.16 5.31
CA ALA A 80 -0.08 21.99 6.15
C ALA A 80 1.36 21.83 6.65
N LYS A 81 1.51 21.49 7.95
CA LYS A 81 2.81 21.15 8.54
C LYS A 81 3.34 19.86 7.91
N GLY A 82 4.66 19.79 7.74
CA GLY A 82 5.31 18.55 7.32
C GLY A 82 5.23 17.49 8.42
N TYR A 83 5.36 16.23 8.02
CA TYR A 83 5.30 15.09 8.93
C TYR A 83 6.42 14.09 8.65
N THR A 84 6.63 13.17 9.59
CA THR A 84 7.51 12.02 9.38
C THR A 84 6.65 10.85 8.94
N GLU A 85 7.04 10.22 7.85
CA GLU A 85 6.48 8.99 7.32
C GLU A 85 7.51 7.87 7.53
N TYR A 86 7.04 6.71 7.96
CA TYR A 86 7.86 5.51 8.04
C TYR A 86 7.43 4.55 6.93
N LEU A 87 8.41 4.10 6.15
CA LEU A 87 8.24 3.17 5.06
C LEU A 87 8.76 1.82 5.50
N LEU A 88 7.87 0.82 5.58
CA LEU A 88 8.30 -0.55 5.76
C LEU A 88 8.86 -1.07 4.44
N THR A 89 10.02 -1.71 4.48
CA THR A 89 10.79 -2.11 3.29
C THR A 89 11.33 -3.53 3.40
N PHE A 90 11.39 -4.22 2.27
CA PHE A 90 12.33 -5.33 2.11
C PHE A 90 13.70 -4.78 1.74
N THR A 91 14.73 -5.25 2.44
CA THR A 91 16.12 -5.12 2.02
C THR A 91 16.48 -6.36 1.21
N LYS A 92 16.84 -6.17 -0.05
CA LYS A 92 17.31 -7.24 -0.92
C LYS A 92 18.76 -7.63 -0.58
N LYS A 93 19.19 -8.80 -1.05
CA LYS A 93 20.58 -9.30 -0.92
C LYS A 93 21.63 -8.40 -1.60
N ASP A 94 21.23 -7.60 -2.58
CA ASP A 94 22.06 -6.59 -3.24
C ASP A 94 22.02 -5.21 -2.53
N ASN A 95 21.44 -5.16 -1.32
CA ASN A 95 21.17 -3.96 -0.51
C ASN A 95 20.15 -2.98 -1.11
N ASN A 96 19.48 -3.31 -2.21
CA ASN A 96 18.39 -2.48 -2.71
C ASN A 96 17.15 -2.59 -1.83
N LYS A 97 16.42 -1.49 -1.67
CA LYS A 97 15.22 -1.42 -0.82
C LYS A 97 13.95 -1.38 -1.66
N VAL A 98 12.97 -2.20 -1.29
CA VAL A 98 11.64 -2.23 -1.91
C VAL A 98 10.60 -1.89 -0.85
N VAL A 99 9.81 -0.83 -1.09
CA VAL A 99 8.75 -0.41 -0.16
C VAL A 99 7.59 -1.40 -0.19
N ILE A 100 7.18 -1.85 0.99
CA ILE A 100 6.04 -2.74 1.24
C ILE A 100 4.81 -1.90 1.55
N PHE A 101 4.87 -1.13 2.65
CA PHE A 101 3.81 -0.23 3.13
C PHE A 101 4.39 1.13 3.49
N SER A 102 3.57 2.16 3.37
CA SER A 102 3.86 3.52 3.82
C SER A 102 2.76 3.96 4.79
N GLU A 103 3.14 4.33 6.00
CA GLU A 103 2.19 4.88 6.98
C GLU A 103 2.67 6.26 7.42
N SER A 104 1.74 7.21 7.34
CA SER A 104 1.92 8.50 7.98
C SER A 104 1.68 8.31 9.48
N TYR A 105 2.55 8.85 10.33
CA TYR A 105 2.36 8.87 11.79
C TYR A 105 2.49 7.52 12.52
N PHE A 106 3.23 6.55 11.97
CA PHE A 106 3.59 5.34 12.71
C PHE A 106 4.21 5.68 14.07
N GLU A 107 3.66 5.11 15.15
CA GLU A 107 4.39 5.00 16.40
C GLU A 107 5.55 4.01 16.18
N LYS A 108 6.75 4.42 16.60
CA LYS A 108 7.99 3.66 16.32
C LYS A 108 7.90 2.23 16.86
N GLU A 109 7.22 2.04 17.99
CA GLU A 109 7.08 0.74 18.63
C GLU A 109 6.27 -0.24 17.79
N ASP A 110 5.17 0.22 17.20
CA ASP A 110 4.32 -0.63 16.37
C ASP A 110 5.04 -1.04 15.09
N LEU A 111 5.76 -0.11 14.46
CA LEU A 111 6.62 -0.42 13.31
C LEU A 111 7.65 -1.51 13.63
N VAL A 112 8.28 -1.45 14.80
CA VAL A 112 9.27 -2.46 15.21
C VAL A 112 8.60 -3.82 15.45
N LYS A 113 7.42 -3.85 16.09
CA LYS A 113 6.63 -5.08 16.24
C LYS A 113 6.27 -5.68 14.87
N THR A 114 5.82 -4.86 13.93
CA THR A 114 5.50 -5.28 12.56
C THR A 114 6.69 -5.92 11.86
N ILE A 115 7.85 -5.25 11.93
CA ILE A 115 9.08 -5.76 11.33
C ILE A 115 9.39 -7.13 11.90
N HIS A 116 9.32 -7.27 13.23
CA HIS A 116 9.61 -8.54 13.89
C HIS A 116 8.64 -9.65 13.45
N ILE A 117 7.33 -9.37 13.40
CA ILE A 117 6.32 -10.34 12.95
C ILE A 117 6.59 -10.79 11.51
N ILE A 118 6.91 -9.87 10.60
CA ILE A 118 7.16 -10.21 9.20
C ILE A 118 8.49 -10.97 9.07
N GLN A 119 9.55 -10.55 9.77
CA GLN A 119 10.83 -11.27 9.80
C GLN A 119 10.67 -12.70 10.33
N GLU A 120 9.91 -12.87 11.40
CA GLU A 120 9.61 -14.17 11.98
C GLU A 120 8.83 -15.04 10.98
N LYS A 121 7.76 -14.51 10.37
CA LYS A 121 7.01 -15.23 9.32
C LYS A 121 7.91 -15.60 8.15
N MET A 122 8.80 -14.72 7.71
CA MET A 122 9.77 -15.03 6.65
C MET A 122 10.75 -16.13 7.05
N THR A 123 11.23 -16.14 8.29
CA THR A 123 12.26 -17.10 8.72
C THR A 123 11.68 -18.48 9.02
N ASN A 124 10.49 -18.50 9.64
CA ASN A 124 9.87 -19.71 10.19
C ASN A 124 8.80 -20.32 9.27
N SER A 125 8.30 -19.62 8.25
CA SER A 125 7.32 -20.22 7.36
C SER A 125 7.99 -21.24 6.42
N HIS A 126 7.52 -22.49 6.52
CA HIS A 126 7.74 -23.51 5.50
C HIS A 126 6.84 -23.29 4.27
N GLU A 127 5.81 -22.45 4.42
CA GLU A 127 4.77 -22.17 3.44
C GLU A 127 4.60 -20.65 3.18
N ASP A 128 3.58 -20.31 2.39
CA ASP A 128 3.17 -18.95 2.10
C ASP A 128 2.68 -18.24 3.37
N PHE A 129 2.96 -16.95 3.51
CA PHE A 129 2.40 -16.15 4.60
C PHE A 129 1.71 -14.89 4.08
N GLU A 130 0.69 -14.48 4.83
CA GLU A 130 -0.04 -13.24 4.64
C GLU A 130 0.15 -12.32 5.84
N PHE A 131 0.23 -11.02 5.58
CA PHE A 131 0.25 -9.97 6.59
C PHE A 131 -0.65 -8.82 6.14
N GLN A 132 -1.70 -8.53 6.91
CA GLN A 132 -2.64 -7.47 6.60
C GLN A 132 -2.19 -6.16 7.24
N ARG A 133 -2.25 -5.07 6.47
CA ARG A 133 -1.91 -3.74 6.98
C ARG A 133 -2.80 -3.30 8.16
N ASN A 134 -4.06 -3.74 8.23
CA ASN A 134 -4.98 -3.31 9.30
C ASN A 134 -4.73 -4.03 10.65
N GLU A 135 -3.74 -4.92 10.74
CA GLU A 135 -3.26 -5.53 11.99
C GLU A 135 -2.18 -4.66 12.68
N LEU A 136 -1.97 -3.44 12.17
CA LEU A 136 -1.05 -2.42 12.68
C LEU A 136 -1.70 -1.51 13.73
#